data_AF-A0A1I7L249-F1
#
_entry.id   AF-A0A1I7L249-F1
#
_cell.length_a   1.000
_cell.length_b   1.000
_cell.length_c   1.000
_cell.angle_alpha   90.00
_cell.angle_beta   90.00
_cell.angle_gamma   90.00
#
_symmetry.space_group_name_H-M   'P 1'
#
loop_
_entity.id
_entity.type
_entity.pdbx_description
1 polymer ?
#
loop_
_entity_poly.entity_id
_entity_poly.type
_entity_poly.pdbx_seq_one_letter_code
_entity_poly.pdbx_strand_id
1 'polypeptide(L)' 'MKAVEMREAPKTPERYLIWMQRWDGWIPTPRMTREEADALGQQLDAAGRSFRVVPAPRTTVEDLIE' A
#
# COMPACT_ATOMS: atom_id res chain seq x y z
N MET A 1 -16.25 -27.98 -30.04
CA MET A 1 -15.24 -27.66 -29.01
C MET A 1 -15.79 -26.48 -28.20
N LYS A 2 -16.04 -26.64 -26.90
CA LYS A 2 -16.56 -25.55 -26.05
C LYS A 2 -15.37 -24.79 -25.46
N ALA A 3 -15.33 -23.48 -25.68
CA ALA A 3 -14.38 -22.59 -25.04
C ALA A 3 -14.55 -22.69 -23.53
N VAL A 4 -13.49 -23.07 -22.83
CA VAL A 4 -13.41 -22.98 -21.37
C VAL A 4 -13.19 -21.50 -21.09
N GLU A 5 -14.27 -20.79 -20.74
CA GLU A 5 -14.15 -19.47 -20.10
C GLU A 5 -13.35 -19.68 -18.81
N MET A 6 -12.05 -19.36 -18.87
CA MET A 6 -11.24 -19.15 -17.68
C MET A 6 -11.87 -18.00 -16.93
N ARG A 7 -12.75 -18.31 -15.97
CA ARG A 7 -13.24 -17.35 -15.00
C ARG A 7 -12.01 -16.85 -14.25
N GLU A 8 -11.53 -15.65 -14.58
CA GLU A 8 -10.51 -14.97 -13.77
C GLU A 8 -10.99 -15.04 -12.32
N ALA A 9 -10.17 -15.64 -11.45
CA ALA A 9 -10.45 -15.64 -10.02
C ALA A 9 -10.71 -14.18 -9.60
N PRO A 10 -11.71 -13.91 -8.73
CA PRO A 10 -11.97 -12.54 -8.29
C PRO A 10 -10.67 -11.98 -7.71
N LYS A 11 -10.04 -11.03 -8.43
CA LYS A 11 -8.84 -10.35 -7.99
C LYS A 11 -9.20 -9.73 -6.64
N THR A 12 -8.61 -10.26 -5.57
CA THR A 12 -8.79 -9.67 -4.24
C THR A 12 -8.43 -8.20 -4.39
N PRO A 13 -9.28 -7.26 -3.93
CA PRO A 13 -9.02 -5.84 -4.13
C PRO A 13 -7.62 -5.53 -3.61
N GLU A 14 -6.79 -4.95 -4.48
CA GLU A 14 -5.43 -4.61 -4.14
C GLU A 14 -5.45 -3.66 -2.93
N ARG A 15 -4.74 -4.05 -1.87
CA ARG A 15 -4.66 -3.26 -0.65
C ARG A 15 -3.31 -2.56 -0.62
N TYR A 16 -3.28 -1.40 -0.01
CA TYR A 16 -2.09 -0.59 0.17
C TYR A 16 -1.85 -0.34 1.66
N LEU A 17 -0.62 -0.02 2.01
CA LEU A 17 -0.28 0.54 3.32
C LEU A 17 0.72 1.68 3.11
N ILE A 18 0.82 2.56 4.11
CA ILE A 18 1.80 3.65 4.11
C ILE A 18 2.82 3.35 5.20
N TRP A 19 4.09 3.38 4.82
CA TRP A 19 5.18 3.52 5.75
C TRP A 19 5.36 5.01 6.04
N MET A 20 5.33 5.39 7.32
CA MET A 20 5.53 6.75 7.77
C MET A 20 6.79 6.84 8.61
N GLN A 21 7.65 7.82 8.31
CA GLN A 21 8.83 8.06 9.10
C GLN A 21 8.47 8.81 10.40
N ARG A 22 8.93 8.25 11.51
CA ARG A 22 8.89 8.82 12.86
C ARG A 22 10.30 8.95 13.41
N TRP A 23 10.41 9.50 14.62
CA TRP A 23 11.69 9.73 15.30
C TRP A 23 12.43 8.43 15.63
N ASP A 24 11.72 7.30 15.77
CA ASP A 24 12.24 5.97 16.09
C ASP A 24 12.33 5.04 14.87
N GLY A 25 12.00 5.51 13.67
CA GLY A 25 12.10 4.73 12.43
C GLY A 25 10.84 4.78 11.58
N TRP A 26 10.69 3.80 10.69
CA TRP A 26 9.53 3.67 9.81
C TRP A 26 8.46 2.79 10.44
N ILE A 27 7.21 3.24 10.44
CA ILE A 27 6.07 2.47 10.94
C ILE A 27 5.02 2.26 9.84
N PRO A 28 4.40 1.07 9.74
CA PRO A 28 3.35 0.82 8.77
C PRO A 28 1.98 1.25 9.31
N THR A 29 1.13 1.78 8.43
CA THR A 29 -0.30 1.99 8.72
C THR A 29 -1.10 0.71 8.47
N PRO A 30 -2.36 0.64 8.97
CA PRO A 30 -3.28 -0.44 8.58
C PRO A 30 -3.49 -0.51 7.06
N ARG A 31 -3.80 -1.71 6.56
CA ARG A 31 -4.10 -1.91 5.13
C ARG A 31 -5.38 -1.15 4.75
N MET A 32 -5.32 -0.45 3.63
CA MET A 32 -6.38 0.43 3.14
C MET A 32 -6.55 0.29 1.62
N THR A 33 -7.57 0.90 1.03
CA THR A 33 -7.71 0.99 -0.43
C THR A 33 -6.67 1.96 -1.00
N ARG A 34 -6.56 2.00 -2.33
CA ARG A 34 -5.66 2.95 -3.00
C ARG A 34 -6.07 4.39 -2.73
N GLU A 35 -7.37 4.68 -2.78
CA GLU A 35 -7.92 6.03 -2.58
C GLU A 35 -7.67 6.53 -1.16
N GLU A 36 -7.83 5.65 -0.16
CA GLU A 36 -7.52 5.96 1.24
C GLU A 36 -6.02 6.24 1.43
N ALA A 37 -5.16 5.46 0.77
CA ALA A 37 -3.72 5.68 0.82
C ALA A 37 -3.32 7.00 0.16
N ASP A 38 -3.88 7.34 -1.01
CA ASP A 38 -3.60 8.61 -1.69
C ASP A 38 -4.07 9.80 -0.83
N ALA A 39 -5.24 9.71 -0.20
CA ALA A 39 -5.76 10.74 0.69
C ALA A 39 -4.87 10.95 1.94
N LEU A 40 -4.43 9.87 2.57
CA LEU A 40 -3.51 9.96 3.71
C LEU A 40 -2.13 10.47 3.28
N GLY A 41 -1.63 10.04 2.11
CA GLY A 41 -0.37 10.52 1.54
C GLY A 41 -0.36 12.03 1.34
N GLN A 42 -1.45 12.59 0.79
CA GLN A 42 -1.60 14.05 0.65
C GLN A 42 -1.56 14.78 2.01
N GLN A 43 -2.19 14.22 3.04
CA GLN A 43 -2.15 14.81 4.39
C GLN A 43 -0.74 14.78 4.99
N LEU A 44 0.01 13.71 4.75
CA LEU A 44 1.38 13.56 5.25
C LEU A 44 2.35 14.50 4.52
N ASP A 45 2.20 14.63 3.20
CA ASP A 45 2.97 15.57 2.39
C ASP A 45 2.72 17.02 2.82
N ALA A 46 1.45 17.40 3.00
CA ALA A 46 1.07 18.72 3.51
C ALA A 46 1.61 19.00 4.92
N ALA A 47 1.81 17.95 5.73
CA ALA A 47 2.42 18.03 7.05
C ALA A 47 3.96 17.97 7.05
N GLY A 48 4.60 17.90 5.87
CA GLY A 48 6.05 17.79 5.73
C GLY A 48 6.62 16.48 6.29
N ARG A 49 5.83 15.41 6.34
CA ARG A 49 6.27 14.11 6.84
C ARG A 49 6.80 13.25 5.70
N SER A 50 7.88 12.52 5.96
CA SER A 50 8.38 11.50 5.02
C SER A 50 7.51 10.25 5.11
N PHE A 51 7.06 9.75 3.96
CA PHE A 51 6.23 8.55 3.85
C PHE A 51 6.51 7.78 2.55
N ARG A 52 6.09 6.52 2.48
CA ARG A 52 6.07 5.69 1.26
C ARG A 52 4.76 4.91 1.17
N VAL A 53 4.05 5.03 0.06
CA VAL A 53 2.86 4.23 -0.24
C VAL A 53 3.31 2.92 -0.91
N VAL A 54 2.85 1.78 -0.42
CA VAL A 54 3.26 0.47 -0.95
C VAL A 54 2.09 -0.52 -1.05
N PRO A 55 2.10 -1.44 -2.02
CA PRO A 55 1.09 -2.49 -2.10
C PRO A 55 1.29 -3.55 -1.00
N ALA A 56 0.21 -3.94 -0.35
CA ALA A 56 0.13 -5.02 0.63
C ALA A 56 -0.36 -6.33 -0.04
N PRO A 57 0.09 -7.53 0.39
CA PRO A 57 0.89 -7.80 1.59
C PRO A 57 2.41 -7.82 1.34
N ARG A 58 2.89 -7.52 0.13
CA ARG A 58 4.27 -7.79 -0.31
C ARG A 58 5.32 -6.76 0.11
N THR A 59 5.11 -6.03 1.20
CA THR A 59 6.10 -5.07 1.67
C THR A 59 6.40 -5.25 3.16
N THR A 60 7.61 -5.74 3.39
CA THR A 60 8.32 -5.80 4.67
C THR A 60 9.22 -4.56 4.82
N VAL A 61 9.77 -4.29 6.01
CA VAL A 61 10.65 -3.12 6.24
C VAL A 61 11.85 -3.16 5.31
N GLU A 62 12.34 -4.36 5.03
CA GLU A 62 13.47 -4.67 4.17
C GLU A 62 13.27 -4.11 2.74
N ASP A 63 12.04 -4.05 2.24
CA ASP A 63 11.71 -3.54 0.90
C ASP A 63 11.79 -1.99 0.80
N LEU A 64 12.05 -1.28 1.90
CA LEU A 64 12.14 0.18 1.93
C LEU A 64 13.59 0.70 1.96
N ILE A 65 14.57 -0.19 2.15
CA ILE A 65 15.98 0.15 2.42
C ILE A 65 16.85 0.12 1.14
N GLU A 66 16.32 -0.36 0.00
CA GLU A 66 16.92 -0.14 -1.33
C GLU A 66 16.65 1.27 -1.89
#